data_AF-A0A1I1QYK3-F1
#
_entry.id   AF-A0A1I1QYK3-F1
#
_cell.length_a   1.000
_cell.length_b   1.000
_cell.length_c   1.000
_cell.angle_alpha   90.00
_cell.angle_beta   90.00
_cell.angle_gamma   90.00
#
_symmetry.space_group_name_H-M   'P 1'
#
loop_
_entity.id
_entity.type
_entity.pdbx_description
1 polymer ?
#
loop_
_entity_poly.entity_id
_entity_poly.type
_entity_poly.pdbx_seq_one_letter_code
_entity_poly.pdbx_strand_id
1 'polypeptide(L)'
;MKNMEEENETVNVNNIDGSIVMLTCIYNDLNNLHWKKEINSNGDSFDYDSQDIYRHVLEQILLRFEIVEKISPETDKEERKVLLKDLKIATEKNIKLYIKYSDFFEELPREKLRLDEFNKQKLPENNYTEQEVQARLDQIIELTDREKFFRTSFYNTVGFLINNYHEDMYHISVWIKNLIEANFKGYKPYDSNYLKIHKQSFFNMGVVHHIHKEYNGIIFEKITEIELYNTLNLKNTISYLKIKDKRMIFYLFYKMQNDLLNTEVSEQWLDGILNEINTTKKYYNSQYKAVVWEDRSEKQKEFADSLDTLFKTILVPLTS
;
A
#
# COMPACT_ATOMS: atom_id res chain seq x y z
N MET A 1 -12.11 63.87 10.28
CA MET A 1 -11.26 62.73 9.88
C MET A 1 -11.52 61.62 10.88
N LYS A 2 -12.21 60.56 10.46
CA LYS A 2 -12.56 59.41 11.28
C LYS A 2 -11.44 58.38 11.06
N ASN A 3 -10.69 58.08 12.10
CA ASN A 3 -9.67 57.03 12.06
C ASN A 3 -10.37 55.68 11.91
N MET A 4 -10.03 54.96 10.84
CA MET A 4 -10.30 53.53 10.73
C MET A 4 -9.29 52.81 11.62
N GLU A 5 -9.80 52.15 12.66
CA GLU A 5 -9.05 51.12 13.37
C GLU A 5 -8.90 49.94 12.42
N GLU A 6 -7.66 49.66 12.00
CA GLU A 6 -7.29 48.39 11.39
C GLU A 6 -7.46 47.31 12.47
N GLU A 7 -8.56 46.57 12.42
CA GLU A 7 -8.72 45.33 13.16
C GLU A 7 -7.60 44.39 12.68
N ASN A 8 -6.60 44.18 13.53
CA ASN A 8 -5.60 43.13 13.34
C ASN A 8 -6.35 41.78 13.30
N GLU A 9 -6.58 41.24 12.10
CA GLU A 9 -7.06 39.88 11.91
C GLU A 9 -6.12 38.91 12.63
N THR A 10 -6.56 38.41 13.79
CA THR A 10 -5.88 37.33 14.49
C THR A 10 -5.90 36.09 13.62
N VAL A 11 -4.77 35.72 13.05
CA VAL A 11 -4.62 34.48 12.27
C VAL A 11 -4.79 33.28 13.23
N ASN A 12 -5.91 32.57 13.09
CA ASN A 12 -6.14 31.33 13.81
C ASN A 12 -5.27 30.21 13.19
N VAL A 13 -4.16 29.91 13.86
CA VAL A 13 -3.19 28.85 13.46
C VAL A 13 -3.76 27.42 13.53
N ASN A 14 -4.99 27.24 14.04
CA ASN A 14 -5.66 25.97 14.28
C ASN A 14 -6.94 25.77 13.44
N ASN A 15 -7.26 26.64 12.47
CA ASN A 15 -8.51 26.52 11.71
C ASN A 15 -8.50 25.33 10.72
N ILE A 16 -8.79 24.14 11.23
CA ILE A 16 -8.91 22.88 10.48
C ILE A 16 -10.33 22.61 9.99
N ASP A 17 -11.32 23.42 10.36
CA ASP A 17 -12.73 23.20 10.01
C ASP A 17 -12.94 23.25 8.49
N GLY A 18 -12.21 24.14 7.81
CA GLY A 18 -12.15 24.16 6.35
C GLY A 18 -11.59 22.87 5.74
N SER A 19 -10.57 22.27 6.36
CA SER A 19 -10.02 20.97 5.93
C SER A 19 -11.03 19.84 6.12
N ILE A 20 -11.77 19.83 7.24
CA ILE A 20 -12.82 18.83 7.50
C ILE A 20 -13.96 18.95 6.46
N VAL A 21 -14.41 20.16 6.17
CA VAL A 21 -15.42 20.43 5.13
C VAL A 21 -14.93 19.99 3.75
N MET A 22 -13.70 20.39 3.38
CA MET A 22 -13.10 20.01 2.10
C MET A 22 -13.01 18.49 1.95
N LEU A 23 -12.52 17.78 2.96
CA LEU A 23 -12.45 16.32 2.94
C LEU A 23 -13.84 15.69 2.79
N THR A 24 -14.84 16.24 3.48
CA THR A 24 -16.23 15.76 3.37
C THR A 24 -16.76 15.90 1.94
N CYS A 25 -16.51 17.04 1.30
CA CYS A 25 -16.85 17.26 -0.12
C CYS A 25 -16.13 16.27 -1.03
N ILE A 26 -14.81 16.12 -0.86
CA ILE A 26 -13.99 15.19 -1.66
C ILE A 26 -14.49 13.76 -1.53
N TYR A 27 -14.78 13.29 -0.32
CA TYR A 27 -15.36 11.96 -0.13
C TYR A 27 -16.74 11.83 -0.77
N ASN A 28 -17.57 12.87 -0.71
CA ASN A 28 -18.87 12.85 -1.39
C ASN A 28 -18.73 12.76 -2.91
N ASP A 29 -17.77 13.47 -3.51
CA ASP A 29 -17.50 13.41 -4.95
C ASP A 29 -16.91 12.06 -5.35
N LEU A 30 -15.91 11.56 -4.61
CA LEU A 30 -15.37 10.21 -4.81
C LEU A 30 -16.49 9.16 -4.79
N ASN A 31 -17.35 9.21 -3.77
CA ASN A 31 -18.40 8.22 -3.57
C ASN A 31 -19.56 8.33 -4.56
N ASN A 32 -19.92 9.54 -5.00
CA ASN A 32 -21.15 9.76 -5.76
C ASN A 32 -20.93 10.02 -7.24
N LEU A 33 -19.78 10.60 -7.60
CA LEU A 33 -19.47 11.00 -8.97
C LEU A 33 -18.45 10.06 -9.60
N HIS A 34 -17.38 9.71 -8.87
CA HIS A 34 -16.29 8.93 -9.46
C HIS A 34 -16.52 7.41 -9.33
N TRP A 35 -16.48 6.85 -8.11
CA TRP A 35 -16.58 5.40 -7.90
C TRP A 35 -17.91 4.85 -8.40
N LYS A 36 -19.02 5.56 -8.16
CA LYS A 36 -20.32 5.15 -8.70
C LYS A 36 -20.38 5.14 -10.22
N LYS A 37 -19.73 6.11 -10.89
CA LYS A 37 -19.70 6.14 -12.36
C LYS A 37 -18.95 4.91 -12.87
N GLU A 38 -17.79 4.61 -12.30
CA GLU A 38 -16.97 3.47 -12.69
C GLU A 38 -17.66 2.13 -12.42
N ILE A 39 -18.30 1.98 -11.26
CA ILE A 39 -19.12 0.80 -10.94
C ILE A 39 -20.29 0.67 -11.91
N ASN A 40 -21.05 1.74 -12.15
CA ASN A 40 -22.24 1.70 -13.00
C ASN A 40 -21.91 1.49 -14.49
N SER A 41 -20.73 1.92 -14.91
CA SER A 41 -20.21 1.68 -16.25
C SER A 41 -19.49 0.34 -16.36
N ASN A 42 -19.50 -0.50 -15.31
CA ASN A 42 -18.80 -1.78 -15.27
C ASN A 42 -17.32 -1.68 -15.67
N GLY A 43 -16.64 -0.61 -15.23
CA GLY A 43 -15.25 -0.34 -15.54
C GLY A 43 -15.01 0.42 -16.85
N ASP A 44 -16.03 0.71 -17.68
CA ASP A 44 -15.82 1.45 -18.94
C ASP A 44 -15.27 2.88 -18.74
N SER A 45 -15.42 3.47 -17.55
CA SER A 45 -14.81 4.77 -17.21
C SER A 45 -13.48 4.65 -16.47
N PHE A 46 -12.90 3.44 -16.41
CA PHE A 46 -11.56 3.22 -15.90
C PHE A 46 -10.54 3.56 -17.00
N ASP A 47 -10.04 4.80 -16.97
CA ASP A 47 -9.18 5.37 -18.00
C ASP A 47 -8.08 6.24 -17.37
N TYR A 48 -7.20 6.80 -18.20
CA TYR A 48 -6.08 7.62 -17.74
C TYR A 48 -6.54 8.80 -16.87
N ASP A 49 -7.57 9.52 -17.34
CA ASP A 49 -8.05 10.74 -16.70
C ASP A 49 -8.68 10.42 -15.33
N SER A 50 -9.44 9.33 -15.24
CA SER A 50 -10.02 8.89 -13.96
C SER A 50 -8.94 8.49 -12.96
N GLN A 51 -7.89 7.78 -13.40
CA GLN A 51 -6.78 7.43 -12.53
C GLN A 51 -5.93 8.64 -12.12
N ASP A 52 -5.76 9.63 -13.01
CA ASP A 52 -5.04 10.86 -12.68
C ASP A 52 -5.80 11.70 -11.64
N ILE A 53 -7.13 11.75 -11.74
CA ILE A 53 -7.99 12.34 -10.69
C ILE A 53 -7.75 11.62 -9.36
N TYR A 54 -7.75 10.29 -9.34
CA TYR A 54 -7.53 9.54 -8.11
C TYR A 54 -6.14 9.77 -7.52
N ARG A 55 -5.11 9.79 -8.37
CA ARG A 55 -3.75 10.15 -7.95
C ARG A 55 -3.71 11.55 -7.33
N HIS A 56 -4.31 12.54 -8.00
CA HIS A 56 -4.34 13.91 -7.50
C HIS A 56 -5.04 13.99 -6.14
N VAL A 57 -6.21 13.37 -6.01
CA VAL A 57 -6.96 13.34 -4.75
C VAL A 57 -6.14 12.67 -3.65
N LEU A 58 -5.49 11.54 -3.94
CA LEU A 58 -4.65 10.87 -2.96
C LEU A 58 -3.45 11.75 -2.55
N GLU A 59 -2.61 12.14 -3.51
CA GLU A 59 -1.31 12.76 -3.24
C GLU A 59 -1.38 14.23 -2.79
N GLN A 60 -2.34 14.98 -3.32
CA GLN A 60 -2.43 16.42 -3.08
C GLN A 60 -3.42 16.76 -1.96
N ILE A 61 -4.36 15.87 -1.67
CA ILE A 61 -5.41 16.11 -0.67
C ILE A 61 -5.32 15.10 0.47
N LEU A 62 -5.53 13.81 0.20
CA LEU A 62 -5.66 12.80 1.26
C LEU A 62 -4.36 12.54 2.02
N LEU A 63 -3.20 12.69 1.40
CA LEU A 63 -1.91 12.51 2.10
C LEU A 63 -1.39 13.79 2.76
N ARG A 64 -2.06 14.93 2.55
CA ARG A 64 -1.60 16.25 3.00
C ARG A 64 -2.55 16.95 3.96
N PHE A 65 -3.73 16.38 4.22
CA PHE A 65 -4.70 17.04 5.08
C PHE A 65 -4.27 17.04 6.55
N GLU A 66 -4.79 18.03 7.28
CA GLU A 66 -4.71 18.11 8.73
C GLU A 66 -6.13 18.13 9.29
N ILE A 67 -6.46 17.20 10.20
CA ILE A 67 -7.75 17.14 10.92
C ILE A 67 -7.58 17.14 12.44
N VAL A 68 -6.35 17.36 12.91
CA VAL A 68 -6.01 17.50 14.34
C VAL A 68 -5.30 18.84 14.50
N GLU A 69 -5.73 19.63 15.49
CA GLU A 69 -5.10 20.91 15.80
C GLU A 69 -3.69 20.71 16.38
N LYS A 70 -2.79 21.62 16.04
CA LYS A 70 -1.38 21.57 16.49
C LYS A 70 -1.22 22.07 17.92
N ILE A 71 -2.17 22.87 18.41
CA ILE A 71 -2.17 23.48 19.74
C ILE A 71 -3.55 23.23 20.36
N SER A 72 -3.61 22.84 21.65
CA SER A 72 -4.80 22.59 22.48
C SER A 72 -6.12 22.32 21.73
N PRO A 73 -6.57 21.05 21.63
CA PRO A 73 -7.71 20.69 20.81
C PRO A 73 -9.00 21.34 21.30
N GLU A 74 -9.55 22.25 20.50
CA GLU A 74 -10.93 22.73 20.60
C GLU A 74 -11.88 21.76 19.87
N THR A 75 -11.65 20.45 20.01
CA THR A 75 -12.47 19.39 19.38
C THR A 75 -13.90 19.34 19.92
N ASP A 76 -14.17 20.02 21.04
CA ASP A 76 -15.46 20.02 21.71
C ASP A 76 -16.43 21.12 21.25
N LYS A 77 -16.03 21.97 20.28
CA LYS A 77 -16.95 22.93 19.65
C LYS A 77 -18.11 22.18 18.98
N GLU A 78 -19.34 22.56 19.29
CA GLU A 78 -20.54 21.90 18.74
C GLU A 78 -20.55 21.91 17.20
N GLU A 79 -20.13 23.02 16.58
CA GLU A 79 -19.98 23.13 15.12
C GLU A 79 -19.00 22.07 14.58
N ARG A 80 -17.84 21.91 15.21
CA ARG A 80 -16.83 20.92 14.82
C ARG A 80 -17.31 19.49 14.98
N LYS A 81 -18.09 19.19 16.03
CA LYS A 81 -18.72 17.86 16.19
C LYS A 81 -19.66 17.54 15.02
N VAL A 82 -20.38 18.53 14.51
CA VAL A 82 -21.22 18.37 13.31
C VAL A 82 -20.34 18.09 12.08
N LEU A 83 -19.29 18.89 11.84
CA LEU A 83 -18.38 18.68 10.71
C LEU A 83 -17.72 17.29 10.72
N LEU A 84 -17.24 16.85 11.89
CA LEU A 84 -16.63 15.53 12.06
C LEU A 84 -17.64 14.39 11.88
N LYS A 85 -18.90 14.60 12.28
CA LYS A 85 -19.98 13.64 12.03
C LYS A 85 -20.24 13.49 10.52
N ASP A 86 -20.26 14.58 9.78
CA ASP A 86 -20.47 14.55 8.32
C ASP A 86 -19.30 13.89 7.60
N LEU A 87 -18.05 14.20 7.99
CA LEU A 87 -16.85 13.52 7.49
C LEU A 87 -16.88 12.01 7.79
N LYS A 88 -17.30 11.64 9.00
CA LYS A 88 -17.47 10.22 9.38
C LYS A 88 -18.50 9.53 8.48
N ILE A 89 -19.64 10.15 8.21
CA ILE A 89 -20.66 9.57 7.32
C ILE A 89 -20.10 9.38 5.90
N ALA A 90 -19.38 10.37 5.38
CA ALA A 90 -18.78 10.31 4.04
C ALA A 90 -17.70 9.22 3.93
N THR A 91 -16.84 9.08 4.94
CA THR A 91 -15.81 8.00 4.99
C THR A 91 -16.42 6.62 5.18
N GLU A 92 -17.44 6.46 6.04
CA GLU A 92 -18.16 5.20 6.20
C GLU A 92 -18.82 4.74 4.90
N LYS A 93 -19.33 5.68 4.10
CA LYS A 93 -19.90 5.38 2.79
C LYS A 93 -18.82 4.90 1.81
N ASN A 94 -17.63 5.52 1.82
CA ASN A 94 -16.50 5.09 1.00
C ASN A 94 -16.06 3.67 1.37
N ILE A 95 -15.90 3.40 2.67
CA ILE A 95 -15.58 2.07 3.23
C ILE A 95 -16.62 1.03 2.78
N LYS A 96 -17.91 1.33 2.92
CA LYS A 96 -19.00 0.42 2.51
C LYS A 96 -19.00 0.16 1.01
N LEU A 97 -18.72 1.17 0.18
CA LEU A 97 -18.61 1.00 -1.26
C LEU A 97 -17.43 0.11 -1.62
N TYR A 98 -16.24 0.37 -1.06
CA TYR A 98 -15.05 -0.45 -1.31
C TYR A 98 -15.29 -1.91 -0.94
N ILE A 99 -15.75 -2.18 0.29
CA ILE A 99 -15.99 -3.56 0.76
C ILE A 99 -17.00 -4.28 -0.15
N LYS A 100 -18.08 -3.60 -0.55
CA LYS A 100 -19.13 -4.18 -1.39
C LYS A 100 -18.64 -4.52 -2.81
N TYR A 101 -17.72 -3.74 -3.35
CA TYR A 101 -17.22 -3.84 -4.73
C TYR A 101 -15.73 -4.16 -4.78
N SER A 102 -15.19 -4.80 -3.75
CA SER A 102 -13.74 -5.06 -3.60
C SER A 102 -13.23 -5.92 -4.75
N ASP A 103 -13.91 -7.05 -5.04
CA ASP A 103 -13.59 -7.91 -6.18
C ASP A 103 -13.58 -7.12 -7.51
N PHE A 104 -14.58 -6.26 -7.73
CA PHE A 104 -14.64 -5.40 -8.92
C PHE A 104 -13.42 -4.46 -9.01
N PHE A 105 -13.08 -3.77 -7.92
CA PHE A 105 -11.94 -2.86 -7.91
C PHE A 105 -10.60 -3.58 -8.06
N GLU A 106 -10.45 -4.79 -7.48
CA GLU A 106 -9.27 -5.63 -7.64
C GLU A 106 -9.08 -6.09 -9.09
N GLU A 107 -10.17 -6.39 -9.79
CA GLU A 107 -10.15 -6.90 -11.18
C GLU A 107 -10.01 -5.81 -12.27
N LEU A 108 -10.02 -4.52 -11.91
CA LEU A 108 -9.85 -3.43 -12.88
C LEU A 108 -8.53 -3.56 -13.67
N PRO A 109 -8.54 -3.33 -15.00
CA PRO A 109 -7.45 -3.69 -15.90
C PRO A 109 -6.28 -2.67 -15.88
N ARG A 110 -5.70 -2.43 -14.69
CA ARG A 110 -4.60 -1.49 -14.44
C ARG A 110 -3.39 -1.73 -15.35
N GLU A 111 -2.93 -2.98 -15.43
CA GLU A 111 -1.76 -3.34 -16.25
C GLU A 111 -2.02 -3.05 -17.73
N LYS A 112 -3.19 -3.45 -18.23
CA LYS A 112 -3.59 -3.21 -19.61
C LYS A 112 -3.66 -1.71 -19.92
N LEU A 113 -4.29 -0.92 -19.07
CA LEU A 113 -4.35 0.54 -19.22
C LEU A 113 -2.94 1.15 -19.25
N ARG A 114 -2.06 0.71 -18.35
CA ARG A 114 -0.67 1.16 -18.29
C ARG A 114 0.10 0.85 -19.58
N LEU A 115 -0.05 -0.37 -20.11
CA LEU A 115 0.58 -0.79 -21.38
C LEU A 115 0.06 0.01 -22.57
N ASP A 116 -1.26 0.19 -22.65
CA ASP A 116 -1.92 0.95 -23.71
C ASP A 116 -1.43 2.41 -23.73
N GLU A 117 -1.36 3.05 -22.55
CA GLU A 117 -0.87 4.43 -22.42
C GLU A 117 0.64 4.56 -22.67
N PHE A 118 1.43 3.57 -22.23
CA PHE A 118 2.86 3.52 -22.55
C PHE A 118 3.10 3.48 -24.07
N ASN A 119 2.34 2.64 -24.77
CA ASN A 119 2.44 2.48 -26.21
C ASN A 119 2.05 3.78 -26.95
N LYS A 120 0.97 4.43 -26.53
CA LYS A 120 0.53 5.73 -27.09
C LYS A 120 1.58 6.84 -26.93
N GLN A 121 2.23 6.94 -25.77
CA GLN A 121 3.13 8.07 -25.45
C GLN A 121 4.54 7.93 -26.03
N LYS A 122 5.06 6.70 -26.22
CA LYS A 122 6.47 6.47 -26.54
C LYS A 122 6.74 6.00 -27.96
N LEU A 123 5.74 5.52 -28.70
CA LEU A 123 5.97 4.82 -29.96
C LEU A 123 5.06 5.38 -31.06
N PRO A 124 5.47 6.48 -31.71
CA PRO A 124 4.89 6.82 -33.00
C PRO A 124 5.41 5.78 -34.01
N GLU A 125 4.49 5.05 -34.65
CA GLU A 125 4.70 4.31 -35.91
C GLU A 125 5.19 2.85 -35.90
N ASN A 126 5.01 2.05 -34.84
CA ASN A 126 5.28 0.59 -34.94
C ASN A 126 4.22 -0.28 -34.27
N ASN A 127 3.74 -1.30 -35.00
CA ASN A 127 2.82 -2.34 -34.52
C ASN A 127 3.53 -3.34 -33.59
N TYR A 128 3.96 -2.89 -32.41
CA TYR A 128 4.50 -3.81 -31.41
C TYR A 128 3.39 -4.69 -30.82
N THR A 129 3.75 -5.94 -30.54
CA THR A 129 2.92 -6.85 -29.76
C THR A 129 2.89 -6.44 -28.29
N GLU A 130 1.83 -6.81 -27.57
CA GLU A 130 1.69 -6.55 -26.12
C GLU A 130 2.89 -7.08 -25.32
N GLN A 131 3.45 -8.22 -25.72
CA GLN A 131 4.64 -8.81 -25.09
C GLN A 131 5.89 -7.95 -25.28
N GLU A 132 6.07 -7.36 -26.46
CA GLU A 132 7.21 -6.46 -26.72
C GLU A 132 7.07 -5.15 -25.95
N VAL A 133 5.85 -4.64 -25.81
CA VAL A 133 5.55 -3.46 -24.98
C VAL A 133 5.85 -3.76 -23.51
N GLN A 134 5.39 -4.91 -22.99
CA GLN A 134 5.68 -5.36 -21.63
C GLN A 134 7.19 -5.50 -21.39
N ALA A 135 7.92 -6.20 -22.27
CA ALA A 135 9.34 -6.43 -22.10
C ALA A 135 10.14 -5.11 -22.03
N ARG A 136 9.75 -4.10 -22.81
CA ARG A 136 10.35 -2.76 -22.75
C ARG A 136 10.01 -2.02 -21.48
N LEU A 137 8.77 -2.13 -21.03
CA LEU A 137 8.33 -1.56 -19.76
C LEU A 137 9.12 -2.17 -18.60
N ASP A 138 9.24 -3.49 -18.56
CA ASP A 138 10.02 -4.22 -17.55
C ASP A 138 11.47 -3.74 -17.54
N GLN A 139 12.13 -3.62 -18.71
CA GLN A 139 13.49 -3.09 -18.79
C GLN A 139 13.65 -1.69 -18.18
N ILE A 140 12.68 -0.78 -18.37
CA ILE A 140 12.73 0.55 -17.76
C ILE A 140 12.60 0.46 -16.23
N ILE A 141 11.71 -0.42 -15.76
CA ILE A 141 11.40 -0.62 -14.35
C ILE A 141 12.58 -1.30 -13.62
N GLU A 142 13.12 -2.40 -14.16
CA GLU A 142 14.17 -3.22 -13.55
C GLU A 142 15.47 -2.46 -13.31
N LEU A 143 15.82 -1.54 -14.22
CA LEU A 143 17.05 -0.76 -14.14
C LEU A 143 17.04 0.29 -13.02
N THR A 144 15.90 0.45 -12.34
CA THR A 144 15.71 1.53 -11.38
C THR A 144 15.32 0.98 -10.01
N ASP A 145 16.12 1.31 -8.99
CA ASP A 145 15.75 1.14 -7.58
C ASP A 145 14.34 1.68 -7.30
N ARG A 146 13.56 1.00 -6.45
CA ARG A 146 12.16 1.34 -6.17
C ARG A 146 11.97 2.80 -5.77
N GLU A 147 12.79 3.34 -4.86
CA GLU A 147 12.65 4.74 -4.44
C GLU A 147 12.89 5.68 -5.61
N LYS A 148 13.91 5.38 -6.42
CA LYS A 148 14.25 6.20 -7.59
C LYS A 148 13.18 6.10 -8.67
N PHE A 149 12.59 4.93 -8.87
CA PHE A 149 11.55 4.66 -9.88
C PHE A 149 10.35 5.59 -9.69
N PHE A 150 9.84 5.69 -8.47
CA PHE A 150 8.69 6.54 -8.14
C PHE A 150 8.95 8.04 -8.26
N ARG A 151 10.20 8.46 -8.45
CA ARG A 151 10.58 9.87 -8.71
C ARG A 151 10.82 10.14 -10.20
N THR A 152 10.75 9.13 -11.05
CA THR A 152 11.03 9.28 -12.48
C THR A 152 9.90 10.02 -13.20
N SER A 153 10.25 10.66 -14.32
CA SER A 153 9.23 11.16 -15.25
C SER A 153 8.33 10.04 -15.75
N PHE A 154 8.89 8.83 -15.94
CA PHE A 154 8.13 7.67 -16.39
C PHE A 154 6.99 7.32 -15.44
N TYR A 155 7.27 7.26 -14.13
CA TYR A 155 6.23 7.00 -13.15
C TYR A 155 5.15 8.08 -13.18
N ASN A 156 5.55 9.35 -13.22
CA ASN A 156 4.63 10.48 -13.25
C ASN A 156 3.77 10.55 -14.53
N THR A 157 4.21 9.96 -15.64
CA THR A 157 3.44 9.99 -16.89
C THR A 157 2.60 8.74 -17.10
N VAL A 158 3.08 7.56 -16.71
CA VAL A 158 2.43 6.27 -17.02
C VAL A 158 2.53 5.28 -15.85
N GLY A 159 3.66 5.21 -15.15
CA GLY A 159 3.87 4.17 -14.14
C GLY A 159 2.86 4.20 -12.99
N PHE A 160 2.30 5.37 -12.65
CA PHE A 160 1.29 5.53 -11.61
C PHE A 160 -0.02 4.76 -11.86
N LEU A 161 -0.28 4.34 -13.11
CA LEU A 161 -1.50 3.61 -13.50
C LEU A 161 -1.57 2.20 -12.90
N ILE A 162 -0.44 1.66 -12.40
CA ILE A 162 -0.42 0.37 -11.73
C ILE A 162 -1.03 0.41 -10.33
N ASN A 163 -1.15 1.60 -9.74
CA ASN A 163 -1.55 1.74 -8.34
C ASN A 163 -3.03 1.44 -8.13
N ASN A 164 -3.33 0.86 -6.98
CA ASN A 164 -4.69 0.63 -6.54
C ASN A 164 -5.21 1.79 -5.68
N TYR A 165 -5.48 2.93 -6.32
CA TYR A 165 -5.98 4.11 -5.60
C TYR A 165 -7.26 3.85 -4.80
N HIS A 166 -8.10 2.91 -5.23
CA HIS A 166 -9.30 2.51 -4.51
C HIS A 166 -8.98 1.92 -3.13
N GLU A 167 -7.98 1.03 -3.09
CA GLU A 167 -7.49 0.41 -1.85
C GLU A 167 -6.77 1.43 -0.96
N ASP A 168 -5.91 2.27 -1.54
CA ASP A 168 -5.20 3.32 -0.80
C ASP A 168 -6.19 4.29 -0.13
N MET A 169 -7.18 4.77 -0.88
CA MET A 169 -8.25 5.63 -0.37
C MET A 169 -9.12 4.93 0.67
N TYR A 170 -9.39 3.63 0.50
CA TYR A 170 -10.09 2.83 1.49
C TYR A 170 -9.33 2.80 2.81
N HIS A 171 -8.02 2.56 2.80
CA HIS A 171 -7.19 2.52 4.01
C HIS A 171 -7.16 3.87 4.73
N ILE A 172 -7.02 4.98 4.01
CA ILE A 172 -7.12 6.32 4.58
C ILE A 172 -8.50 6.54 5.20
N SER A 173 -9.57 6.12 4.52
CA SER A 173 -10.94 6.27 5.03
C SER A 173 -11.16 5.53 6.34
N VAL A 174 -10.63 4.30 6.43
CA VAL A 174 -10.66 3.51 7.68
C VAL A 174 -9.89 4.23 8.79
N TRP A 175 -8.71 4.76 8.48
CA TRP A 175 -7.91 5.52 9.46
C TRP A 175 -8.66 6.78 9.95
N ILE A 176 -9.22 7.59 9.05
CA ILE A 176 -10.00 8.80 9.41
C ILE A 176 -11.19 8.41 10.29
N LYS A 177 -11.97 7.41 9.88
CA LYS A 177 -13.14 6.95 10.63
C LYS A 177 -12.75 6.54 12.05
N ASN A 178 -11.74 5.68 12.17
CA ASN A 178 -11.28 5.19 13.47
C ASN A 178 -10.76 6.32 14.35
N LEU A 179 -10.08 7.30 13.75
CA LEU A 179 -9.58 8.47 14.48
C LEU A 179 -10.72 9.32 15.06
N ILE A 180 -11.77 9.57 14.26
CA ILE A 180 -12.96 10.30 14.70
C ILE A 180 -13.70 9.49 15.79
N GLU A 181 -13.84 8.18 15.62
CA GLU A 181 -14.50 7.30 16.61
C GLU A 181 -13.75 7.24 17.94
N ALA A 182 -12.43 7.31 17.91
CA ALA A 182 -11.59 7.39 19.10
C ALA A 182 -11.59 8.80 19.74
N ASN A 183 -12.29 9.77 19.15
CA ASN A 183 -12.22 11.19 19.51
C ASN A 183 -10.76 11.67 19.60
N PHE A 184 -9.95 11.32 18.61
CA PHE A 184 -8.53 11.67 18.50
C PHE A 184 -7.62 11.16 19.63
N LYS A 185 -8.12 10.30 20.52
CA LYS A 185 -7.31 9.68 21.57
C LYS A 185 -6.28 8.74 20.94
N GLY A 186 -5.02 8.90 21.35
CA GLY A 186 -3.92 8.10 20.82
C GLY A 186 -3.64 8.37 19.35
N TYR A 187 -3.93 9.59 18.87
CA TYR A 187 -3.64 10.02 17.51
C TYR A 187 -2.21 9.65 17.09
N LYS A 188 -2.12 8.96 15.97
CA LYS A 188 -0.90 8.73 15.22
C LYS A 188 -1.14 9.21 13.79
N PRO A 189 -0.23 10.00 13.19
CA PRO A 189 -0.34 10.38 11.79
C PRO A 189 -0.54 9.14 10.89
N TYR A 190 -1.31 9.31 9.82
CA TYR A 190 -1.44 8.27 8.82
C TYR A 190 -0.07 8.01 8.17
N ASP A 191 0.23 6.74 7.91
CA ASP A 191 1.43 6.38 7.15
C ASP A 191 1.24 6.81 5.70
N SER A 192 1.86 7.94 5.34
CA SER A 192 1.73 8.52 4.01
C SER A 192 2.48 7.77 2.91
N ASN A 193 3.21 6.70 3.24
CA ASN A 193 3.97 5.90 2.30
C ASN A 193 3.12 4.87 1.55
N TYR A 194 2.12 5.34 0.80
CA TYR A 194 1.23 4.49 0.01
C TYR A 194 1.97 3.67 -1.07
N LEU A 195 3.12 4.16 -1.53
CA LEU A 195 4.01 3.48 -2.49
C LEU A 195 4.88 2.37 -1.89
N LYS A 196 4.78 2.15 -0.56
CA LYS A 196 5.55 1.12 0.16
C LYS A 196 7.06 1.21 -0.14
N ILE A 197 7.59 2.44 -0.14
CA ILE A 197 9.02 2.72 -0.32
C ILE A 197 9.71 2.61 1.03
N HIS A 198 10.62 1.64 1.17
CA HIS A 198 11.35 1.44 2.42
C HIS A 198 12.81 1.84 2.26
N LYS A 199 13.22 2.92 2.94
CA LYS A 199 14.61 3.43 2.91
C LYS A 199 15.59 2.53 3.64
N GLN A 200 15.11 1.82 4.66
CA GLN A 200 15.91 0.90 5.46
C GLN A 200 15.57 -0.54 5.10
N SER A 201 16.59 -1.39 5.08
CA SER A 201 16.42 -2.82 4.92
C SER A 201 15.81 -3.43 6.19
N PHE A 202 14.79 -4.26 6.03
CA PHE A 202 14.21 -5.09 7.08
C PHE A 202 15.17 -6.19 7.55
N PHE A 203 15.95 -6.75 6.61
CA PHE A 203 16.88 -7.84 6.88
C PHE A 203 18.27 -7.53 6.33
N ASN A 204 19.30 -7.89 7.10
CA ASN A 204 20.68 -7.87 6.64
C ASN A 204 20.96 -9.05 5.68
N MET A 205 22.08 -8.97 4.95
CA MET A 205 22.45 -10.00 3.97
C MET A 205 22.69 -11.37 4.61
N GLY A 206 23.16 -11.44 5.87
CA GLY A 206 23.40 -12.71 6.55
C GLY A 206 22.11 -13.52 6.75
N VAL A 207 21.01 -12.87 7.12
CA VAL A 207 19.68 -13.51 7.22
C VAL A 207 19.28 -14.09 5.87
N VAL A 208 19.39 -13.28 4.81
CA VAL A 208 18.99 -13.66 3.46
C VAL A 208 19.88 -14.78 2.91
N HIS A 209 21.18 -14.74 3.17
CA HIS A 209 22.14 -15.77 2.79
C HIS A 209 21.73 -17.15 3.26
N HIS A 210 21.38 -17.27 4.55
CA HIS A 210 20.98 -18.55 5.12
C HIS A 210 19.64 -19.05 4.55
N ILE A 211 18.67 -18.16 4.37
CA ILE A 211 17.40 -18.52 3.74
C ILE A 211 17.61 -18.97 2.29
N HIS A 212 18.43 -18.24 1.53
CA HIS A 212 18.77 -18.57 0.14
C HIS A 212 19.45 -19.94 0.06
N LYS A 213 20.51 -20.13 0.84
CA LYS A 213 21.31 -21.35 0.84
C LYS A 213 20.46 -22.59 1.12
N GLU A 214 19.58 -22.53 2.10
CA GLU A 214 18.82 -23.70 2.54
C GLU A 214 17.54 -23.93 1.70
N TYR A 215 16.93 -22.89 1.13
CA TYR A 215 15.58 -22.99 0.55
C TYR A 215 15.44 -22.59 -0.93
N ASN A 216 16.50 -22.09 -1.57
CA ASN A 216 16.47 -21.72 -2.99
C ASN A 216 16.19 -22.93 -3.90
N GLY A 217 15.19 -22.82 -4.78
CA GLY A 217 14.71 -23.93 -5.60
C GLY A 217 13.82 -24.94 -4.87
N ILE A 218 13.66 -24.83 -3.55
CA ILE A 218 12.82 -25.71 -2.72
C ILE A 218 11.44 -25.11 -2.51
N ILE A 219 11.35 -23.95 -1.86
CA ILE A 219 10.07 -23.30 -1.51
C ILE A 219 9.71 -22.15 -2.47
N PHE A 220 10.71 -21.59 -3.15
CA PHE A 220 10.59 -20.67 -4.28
C PHE A 220 11.45 -21.16 -5.46
N GLU A 221 11.19 -20.67 -6.66
CA GLU A 221 11.99 -20.94 -7.86
C GLU A 221 13.44 -20.47 -7.69
N LYS A 222 14.35 -20.94 -8.55
CA LYS A 222 15.74 -20.51 -8.47
C LYS A 222 15.85 -19.01 -8.72
N ILE A 223 16.39 -18.30 -7.75
CA ILE A 223 16.63 -16.86 -7.76
C ILE A 223 18.06 -16.57 -7.29
N THR A 224 18.65 -15.45 -7.67
CA THR A 224 19.94 -15.04 -7.11
C THR A 224 19.79 -14.54 -5.67
N GLU A 225 20.87 -14.60 -4.90
CA GLU A 225 20.87 -14.12 -3.51
C GLU A 225 20.56 -12.62 -3.42
N ILE A 226 21.06 -11.83 -4.38
CA ILE A 226 20.81 -10.37 -4.45
C ILE A 226 19.35 -10.08 -4.78
N GLU A 227 18.75 -10.80 -5.73
CA GLU A 227 17.33 -10.61 -6.07
C GLU A 227 16.43 -11.02 -4.89
N LEU A 228 16.77 -12.10 -4.18
CA LEU A 228 16.07 -12.50 -2.95
C LEU A 228 16.22 -11.42 -1.87
N TYR A 229 17.43 -10.88 -1.69
CA TYR A 229 17.69 -9.81 -0.74
C TYR A 229 16.82 -8.59 -1.02
N ASN A 230 16.79 -8.13 -2.27
CA ASN A 230 15.99 -6.98 -2.63
C ASN A 230 14.49 -7.26 -2.52
N THR A 231 14.04 -8.48 -2.84
CA THR A 231 12.61 -8.84 -2.73
C THR A 231 12.17 -8.90 -1.26
N LEU A 232 12.91 -9.59 -0.39
CA LEU A 232 12.60 -9.66 1.04
C LEU A 232 12.70 -8.29 1.72
N ASN A 233 13.50 -7.37 1.18
CA ASN A 233 13.61 -6.00 1.68
C ASN A 233 12.71 -4.99 0.96
N LEU A 234 11.83 -5.43 0.05
CA LEU A 234 10.89 -4.57 -0.67
C LEU A 234 11.57 -3.44 -1.46
N LYS A 235 12.74 -3.73 -2.04
CA LYS A 235 13.57 -2.79 -2.81
C LYS A 235 13.42 -2.90 -4.33
N ASN A 236 12.92 -4.04 -4.82
CA ASN A 236 12.70 -4.22 -6.24
C ASN A 236 11.39 -3.55 -6.67
N THR A 237 11.35 -3.05 -7.89
CA THR A 237 10.08 -2.54 -8.47
C THR A 237 9.27 -3.66 -9.14
N ILE A 238 9.95 -4.75 -9.55
CA ILE A 238 9.32 -5.98 -10.06
C ILE A 238 9.53 -7.11 -9.05
N SER A 239 8.50 -7.91 -8.83
CA SER A 239 8.62 -9.13 -8.02
C SER A 239 9.29 -10.25 -8.83
N TYR A 240 10.40 -10.75 -8.30
CA TYR A 240 11.11 -11.91 -8.84
C TYR A 240 10.77 -13.21 -8.11
N LEU A 241 10.06 -13.12 -6.98
CA LEU A 241 9.87 -14.25 -6.07
C LEU A 241 8.70 -15.14 -6.54
N LYS A 242 9.03 -16.15 -7.33
CA LYS A 242 8.06 -17.17 -7.78
C LYS A 242 7.96 -18.31 -6.77
N ILE A 243 6.77 -18.48 -6.19
CA ILE A 243 6.52 -19.43 -5.10
C ILE A 243 6.21 -20.84 -5.62
N LYS A 244 6.87 -21.86 -5.05
CA LYS A 244 6.58 -23.27 -5.34
C LYS A 244 5.62 -23.90 -4.34
N ASP A 245 5.71 -23.51 -3.07
CA ASP A 245 4.82 -23.98 -2.00
C ASP A 245 4.38 -22.81 -1.11
N LYS A 246 3.10 -22.42 -1.24
CA LYS A 246 2.53 -21.28 -0.50
C LYS A 246 2.52 -21.51 1.01
N ARG A 247 2.28 -22.74 1.48
CA ARG A 247 2.22 -22.99 2.94
C ARG A 247 3.60 -22.89 3.57
N MET A 248 4.62 -23.41 2.89
CA MET A 248 6.01 -23.32 3.35
C MET A 248 6.51 -21.88 3.35
N ILE A 249 6.27 -21.10 2.27
CA ILE A 249 6.70 -19.70 2.25
C ILE A 249 5.96 -18.87 3.29
N PHE A 250 4.67 -19.11 3.54
CA PHE A 250 3.94 -18.36 4.56
C PHE A 250 4.49 -18.64 5.96
N TYR A 251 4.92 -19.87 6.23
CA TYR A 251 5.54 -20.18 7.52
C TYR A 251 6.93 -19.53 7.67
N LEU A 252 7.72 -19.47 6.58
CA LEU A 252 8.94 -18.65 6.55
C LEU A 252 8.63 -17.18 6.87
N PHE A 253 7.64 -16.60 6.21
CA PHE A 253 7.26 -15.21 6.47
C PHE A 253 6.78 -15.00 7.89
N TYR A 254 6.00 -15.93 8.46
CA TYR A 254 5.62 -15.90 9.86
C TYR A 254 6.83 -15.85 10.80
N LYS A 255 7.84 -16.71 10.56
CA LYS A 255 9.07 -16.74 11.36
C LYS A 255 9.86 -15.45 11.22
N MET A 256 10.05 -14.95 9.99
CA MET A 256 10.73 -13.68 9.74
C MET A 256 10.02 -12.50 10.42
N GLN A 257 8.69 -12.45 10.32
CA GLN A 257 7.88 -11.39 10.92
C GLN A 257 7.98 -11.37 12.45
N ASN A 258 7.88 -12.54 13.09
CA ASN A 258 7.74 -12.65 14.55
C ASN A 258 9.08 -12.75 15.29
N ASP A 259 10.09 -13.35 14.65
CA ASP A 259 11.36 -13.64 15.33
C ASP A 259 12.47 -12.63 14.97
N LEU A 260 12.35 -11.89 13.85
CA LEU A 260 13.41 -10.99 13.36
C LEU A 260 13.01 -9.51 13.30
N LEU A 261 11.71 -9.19 13.26
CA LEU A 261 11.23 -7.81 13.16
C LEU A 261 10.57 -7.33 14.46
N ASN A 262 10.70 -6.04 14.75
CA ASN A 262 9.97 -5.42 15.85
C ASN A 262 8.50 -5.16 15.45
N THR A 263 7.65 -4.93 16.44
CA THR A 263 6.20 -4.70 16.23
C THR A 263 5.89 -3.48 15.38
N GLU A 264 6.80 -2.50 15.28
CA GLU A 264 6.57 -1.27 14.51
C GLU A 264 6.65 -1.51 13.00
N VAL A 265 7.60 -2.35 12.55
CA VAL A 265 7.86 -2.57 11.11
C VAL A 265 7.36 -3.90 10.58
N SER A 266 6.98 -4.84 11.47
CA SER A 266 6.62 -6.20 11.07
C SER A 266 5.35 -6.28 10.22
N GLU A 267 4.32 -5.49 10.55
CA GLU A 267 3.07 -5.42 9.77
C GLU A 267 3.28 -4.77 8.41
N GLN A 268 4.08 -3.68 8.36
CA GLN A 268 4.44 -3.01 7.10
C GLN A 268 5.19 -3.97 6.17
N TRP A 269 6.15 -4.72 6.72
CA TRP A 269 6.88 -5.71 5.95
C TRP A 269 5.98 -6.81 5.40
N LEU A 270 5.10 -7.36 6.25
CA LEU A 270 4.17 -8.43 5.85
C LEU A 270 3.25 -7.96 4.73
N ASP A 271 2.66 -6.76 4.86
CA ASP A 271 1.76 -6.20 3.85
C ASP A 271 2.49 -5.88 2.52
N GLY A 272 3.79 -5.60 2.57
CA GLY A 272 4.61 -5.45 1.37
C GLY A 272 4.93 -6.79 0.71
N ILE A 273 5.44 -7.77 1.47
CA ILE A 273 5.88 -9.05 0.90
C ILE A 273 4.73 -9.91 0.38
N LEU A 274 3.53 -9.79 0.99
CA LEU A 274 2.33 -10.46 0.48
C LEU A 274 1.89 -9.90 -0.87
N ASN A 275 2.06 -8.59 -1.09
CA ASN A 275 1.80 -7.97 -2.39
C ASN A 275 2.80 -8.46 -3.45
N GLU A 276 4.09 -8.61 -3.11
CA GLU A 276 5.11 -9.16 -4.03
C GLU A 276 4.71 -10.53 -4.59
N ILE A 277 4.00 -11.34 -3.81
CA ILE A 277 3.57 -12.69 -4.20
C ILE A 277 2.08 -12.78 -4.56
N ASN A 278 1.43 -11.64 -4.82
CA ASN A 278 0.02 -11.52 -5.19
C ASN A 278 -0.90 -12.34 -4.26
N THR A 279 -0.78 -12.12 -2.95
CA THR A 279 -1.53 -12.86 -1.93
C THR A 279 -2.22 -11.91 -0.96
N THR A 280 -3.48 -12.18 -0.64
CA THR A 280 -4.23 -11.38 0.33
C THR A 280 -3.87 -11.75 1.77
N LYS A 281 -3.87 -10.74 2.66
CA LYS A 281 -3.65 -10.94 4.11
C LYS A 281 -4.64 -11.91 4.74
N LYS A 282 -5.90 -11.92 4.27
CA LYS A 282 -6.94 -12.87 4.70
C LYS A 282 -6.54 -14.32 4.39
N TYR A 283 -6.08 -14.59 3.17
CA TYR A 283 -5.64 -15.93 2.80
C TYR A 283 -4.39 -16.35 3.56
N TYR A 284 -3.41 -15.45 3.68
CA TYR A 284 -2.20 -15.68 4.49
C TYR A 284 -2.56 -16.05 5.94
N ASN A 285 -3.38 -15.23 6.61
CA ASN A 285 -3.82 -15.48 7.98
C ASN A 285 -4.55 -16.82 8.16
N SER A 286 -5.22 -17.30 7.10
CA SER A 286 -5.88 -18.60 7.15
C SER A 286 -4.94 -19.80 6.98
N GLN A 287 -3.67 -19.62 6.56
CA GLN A 287 -2.77 -20.71 6.17
C GLN A 287 -1.32 -20.59 6.69
N TYR A 288 -0.91 -19.48 7.32
CA TYR A 288 0.50 -19.21 7.64
C TYR A 288 1.16 -20.20 8.61
N LYS A 289 0.37 -20.96 9.37
CA LYS A 289 0.82 -22.06 10.23
C LYS A 289 0.41 -23.44 9.73
N ALA A 290 -0.06 -23.57 8.49
CA ALA A 290 -0.56 -24.83 7.96
C ALA A 290 0.48 -25.96 7.99
N VAL A 291 1.77 -25.63 7.87
CA VAL A 291 2.86 -26.62 7.91
C VAL A 291 3.17 -27.15 9.30
N VAL A 292 2.53 -26.63 10.37
CA VAL A 292 2.67 -27.16 11.74
C VAL A 292 1.37 -27.76 12.28
N TRP A 293 0.30 -27.79 11.48
CA TRP A 293 -0.95 -28.44 11.85
C TRP A 293 -0.84 -29.97 11.81
N GLU A 294 -1.84 -30.66 12.38
CA GLU A 294 -1.85 -32.13 12.49
C GLU A 294 -1.95 -32.82 11.12
N ASP A 295 -2.61 -32.20 10.14
CA ASP A 295 -2.86 -32.73 8.79
C ASP A 295 -1.73 -32.44 7.79
N ARG A 296 -0.55 -32.02 8.26
CA ARG A 296 0.61 -31.70 7.42
C ARG A 296 1.23 -32.94 6.77
N SER A 297 1.83 -32.74 5.59
CA SER A 297 2.66 -33.78 4.94
C SER A 297 4.02 -33.95 5.64
N GLU A 298 4.68 -35.10 5.46
CA GLU A 298 6.03 -35.32 6.01
C GLU A 298 7.03 -34.27 5.49
N LYS A 299 6.94 -33.91 4.20
CA LYS A 299 7.77 -32.84 3.61
C LYS A 299 7.57 -31.49 4.32
N GLN A 300 6.33 -31.16 4.70
CA GLN A 300 6.02 -29.92 5.43
C GLN A 300 6.54 -29.96 6.86
N LYS A 301 6.48 -31.12 7.51
CA LYS A 301 7.03 -31.35 8.84
C LYS A 301 8.55 -31.21 8.84
N GLU A 302 9.25 -31.90 7.93
CA GLU A 302 10.71 -31.80 7.79
C GLU A 302 11.15 -30.35 7.51
N PHE A 303 10.43 -29.64 6.65
CA PHE A 303 10.66 -28.23 6.40
C PHE A 303 10.48 -27.38 7.67
N ALA A 304 9.36 -27.54 8.40
CA ALA A 304 9.09 -26.76 9.60
C ALA A 304 10.15 -27.00 10.68
N ASP A 305 10.54 -28.25 10.90
CA ASP A 305 11.57 -28.63 11.89
C ASP A 305 12.95 -28.05 11.51
N SER A 306 13.31 -28.10 10.22
CA SER A 306 14.54 -27.50 9.69
C SER A 306 14.54 -25.97 9.87
N LEU A 307 13.43 -25.31 9.53
CA LEU A 307 13.29 -23.86 9.64
C LEU A 307 13.32 -23.40 11.10
N ASP A 308 12.62 -24.10 12.00
CA ASP A 308 12.65 -23.79 13.42
C ASP A 308 14.06 -23.93 13.99
N THR A 309 14.82 -24.93 13.54
CA THR A 309 16.22 -25.09 13.92
C THR A 309 17.07 -23.92 13.43
N LEU A 310 16.90 -23.49 12.18
CA LEU A 310 17.60 -22.34 11.61
C LEU A 310 17.38 -21.06 12.44
N PHE A 311 16.12 -20.77 12.79
CA PHE A 311 15.74 -19.59 13.57
C PHE A 311 16.15 -19.65 15.05
N LYS A 312 16.29 -20.86 15.63
CA LYS A 312 16.76 -21.02 17.00
C LYS A 312 18.29 -20.93 17.13
N THR A 313 19.03 -21.33 16.09
CA THR A 313 20.48 -21.56 16.20
C THR A 313 21.33 -20.53 15.47
N ILE A 314 20.88 -20.08 14.30
CA ILE A 314 21.67 -19.26 13.39
C ILE A 314 21.06 -17.85 13.29
N LEU A 315 19.76 -17.77 13.04
CA LEU A 315 19.05 -16.50 12.87
C LEU A 315 18.48 -16.01 14.21
N VAL A 316 19.38 -15.69 15.14
CA VAL A 316 19.00 -15.12 16.43
C VAL A 316 18.93 -13.59 16.29
N PRO A 317 17.87 -12.92 16.80
CA PRO A 317 17.84 -11.46 16.83
C PRO A 317 19.07 -10.94 17.57
N LEU A 318 19.71 -9.89 17.04
CA LEU A 318 20.73 -9.17 17.78
C LEU A 318 20.07 -8.70 19.08
N THR A 319 20.48 -9.29 20.20
CA THR A 319 20.09 -8.81 21.51
C THR A 319 20.59 -7.37 21.61
N SER A 320 19.65 -6.43 21.73
CA SER A 320 19.92 -5.02 21.98
C SER A 320 20.63 -4.81 23.30
#